data_AF-A0A960R6M0-F1
#
_entry.id   AF-A0A960R6M0-F1
#
_cell.length_a   1.000
_cell.length_b   1.000
_cell.length_c   1.000
_cell.angle_alpha   90.00
_cell.angle_beta   90.00
_cell.angle_gamma   90.00
#
_symmetry.space_group_name_H-M   'P 1'
#
loop_
_entity.id
_entity.type
_entity.pdbx_description
1 polymer ?
#
loop_
_entity_poly.entity_id
_entity_poly.type
_entity_poly.pdbx_seq_one_letter_code
_entity_poly.pdbx_strand_id
1 'polypeptide(L)'
;MWKGRFQTDTSNLVQRYGESISYDWRLYPYDIQGSMAHAAALQAAGIITKTEQRAINRGLRDILGEIEAGQFKFRLSLEDIHMNIESALTEKIGAAGAKLHTARSRNDQVALDVRLY
;
A
#
# COMPACT_ATOMS: atom_id res chain seq x y z
N MET A 1 9.56 4.69 5.37
CA MET A 1 8.66 4.62 6.53
C MET A 1 9.45 4.53 7.84
N TRP A 2 8.85 5.03 8.92
CA TRP A 2 9.48 5.41 10.20
C TRP A 2 9.97 4.24 11.08
N LYS A 3 9.52 3.00 10.83
CA LYS A 3 9.84 1.83 11.68
C LYS A 3 11.33 1.54 11.87
N GLY A 4 12.21 1.97 10.97
CA GLY A 4 13.67 1.76 11.10
C GLY A 4 14.41 2.76 12.01
N ARG A 5 13.73 3.75 12.60
CA ARG A 5 14.40 4.83 13.38
C ARG A 5 14.28 4.71 14.89
N PHE A 6 13.46 3.79 15.42
CA PHE A 6 13.24 3.65 16.86
C PHE A 6 13.77 2.31 17.38
N GLN A 7 14.30 2.32 18.60
CA GLN A 7 14.88 1.15 19.27
C GLN A 7 13.86 0.34 20.08
N THR A 8 12.70 0.93 20.40
CA THR A 8 11.65 0.29 21.19
C THR A 8 10.32 0.31 20.44
N ASP A 9 9.47 -0.66 20.72
CA ASP A 9 8.14 -0.73 20.15
C ASP A 9 7.31 0.50 20.51
N THR A 10 6.50 0.97 19.55
CA THR A 10 5.54 2.05 19.77
C THR A 10 4.50 1.63 20.80
N SER A 11 4.20 2.49 21.78
CA SER A 11 3.20 2.19 22.80
C SER A 11 1.83 1.96 22.16
N ASN A 12 1.01 1.10 22.78
CA ASN A 12 -0.34 0.79 22.28
C ASN A 12 -1.21 2.06 22.15
N LEU A 13 -1.06 3.01 23.08
CA LEU A 13 -1.78 4.29 23.02
C LEU A 13 -1.43 5.08 21.77
N VAL A 14 -0.14 5.17 21.42
CA VAL A 14 0.31 5.90 20.22
C VAL A 14 -0.15 5.19 18.95
N GLN A 15 -0.12 3.85 18.91
CA GLN A 15 -0.64 3.09 17.77
C GLN A 15 -2.14 3.33 17.56
N ARG A 16 -2.94 3.26 18.62
CA ARG A 16 -4.40 3.50 18.52
C ARG A 16 -4.76 4.95 18.20
N TYR A 17 -3.91 5.91 18.58
CA TYR A 17 -4.14 7.31 18.26
C TYR A 17 -3.69 7.67 16.84
N GLY A 18 -2.59 7.05 16.37
CA GLY A 18 -2.00 7.35 15.07
C GLY A 18 -2.54 6.53 13.91
N GLU A 19 -3.27 5.44 14.18
CA GLU A 19 -3.87 4.62 13.12
C GLU A 19 -5.03 5.35 12.44
N SER A 20 -5.11 5.18 11.13
CA SER A 20 -6.23 5.61 10.30
C SER A 20 -6.99 4.43 9.69
N ILE A 21 -6.45 3.21 9.77
CA ILE A 21 -7.06 2.00 9.19
C ILE A 21 -8.47 1.71 9.68
N SER A 22 -8.86 2.14 10.88
CA SER A 22 -10.22 2.01 11.40
C SER A 22 -11.27 2.77 10.57
N TYR A 23 -10.86 3.73 9.73
CA TYR A 23 -11.76 4.50 8.87
C TYR A 23 -11.28 4.67 7.42
N ASP A 24 -9.99 4.71 7.16
CA ASP A 24 -9.42 4.92 5.81
C ASP A 24 -9.41 3.65 4.96
N TRP A 25 -9.73 2.48 5.54
CA TRP A 25 -9.85 1.22 4.79
C TRP A 25 -10.76 1.36 3.58
N ARG A 26 -11.76 2.26 3.65
CA ARG A 26 -12.69 2.59 2.56
C ARG A 26 -12.02 3.13 1.30
N LEU A 27 -10.78 3.61 1.41
CA LEU A 27 -9.99 4.12 0.28
C LEU A 27 -9.29 2.99 -0.51
N TYR A 28 -9.41 1.72 -0.10
CA TYR A 28 -8.75 0.59 -0.76
C TYR A 28 -8.92 0.53 -2.29
N PRO A 29 -10.11 0.81 -2.88
CA PRO A 29 -10.25 0.69 -4.33
C PRO A 29 -9.40 1.74 -5.06
N TYR A 30 -9.32 2.93 -4.48
CA TYR A 30 -8.62 4.08 -5.05
C TYR A 30 -7.12 3.98 -4.84
N ASP A 31 -6.65 3.52 -3.68
CA ASP A 31 -5.23 3.24 -3.45
C ASP A 31 -4.71 2.17 -4.41
N ILE A 32 -5.49 1.10 -4.64
CA ILE A 32 -5.14 0.04 -5.59
C ILE A 32 -5.09 0.60 -7.02
N GLN A 33 -6.09 1.37 -7.43
CA GLN A 33 -6.14 1.97 -8.77
C GLN A 33 -4.97 2.94 -8.99
N GLY A 34 -4.72 3.85 -8.05
CA GLY A 34 -3.60 4.79 -8.06
C GLY A 34 -2.25 4.07 -8.07
N SER A 35 -2.14 2.98 -7.32
CA SER A 35 -0.94 2.13 -7.29
C SER A 35 -0.67 1.41 -8.61
N MET A 36 -1.70 0.93 -9.31
CA MET A 36 -1.53 0.35 -10.66
C MET A 36 -1.07 1.42 -11.67
N ALA A 37 -1.60 2.63 -11.58
CA ALA A 37 -1.16 3.76 -12.41
C ALA A 37 0.29 4.15 -12.10
N HIS A 38 0.66 4.23 -10.82
CA HIS A 38 2.04 4.51 -10.39
C HIS A 38 3.02 3.43 -10.87
N ALA A 39 2.65 2.15 -10.80
CA ALA A 39 3.46 1.06 -11.34
C ALA A 39 3.69 1.21 -12.86
N ALA A 40 2.70 1.69 -13.61
CA ALA A 40 2.87 2.01 -15.03
C ALA A 40 3.84 3.18 -15.25
N ALA A 41 3.76 4.23 -14.42
CA ALA A 41 4.69 5.35 -14.48
C ALA A 41 6.14 4.91 -14.16
N LEU A 42 6.34 4.09 -13.13
CA LEU A 42 7.66 3.54 -12.78
C LEU A 42 8.25 2.68 -13.91
N GLN A 43 7.42 1.89 -14.58
CA GLN A 43 7.86 1.09 -15.72
C GLN A 43 8.25 1.98 -16.91
N ALA A 44 7.46 3.01 -17.21
CA ALA A 44 7.76 3.97 -18.26
C ALA A 44 9.07 4.75 -17.97
N ALA A 45 9.35 5.04 -16.70
CA ALA A 45 10.59 5.66 -16.24
C ALA A 45 11.79 4.70 -16.18
N GLY A 46 11.62 3.40 -16.48
CA GLY A 46 12.69 2.40 -16.44
C GLY A 46 13.12 1.97 -15.03
N ILE A 47 12.36 2.31 -13.99
CA ILE A 47 12.67 1.98 -12.59
C ILE A 47 12.31 0.52 -12.27
N ILE A 48 11.26 0.02 -12.91
CA ILE A 48 10.85 -1.39 -12.83
C ILE A 48 10.72 -1.99 -14.24
N THR A 49 10.93 -3.30 -14.34
CA THR A 49 10.75 -4.04 -15.57
C THR A 49 9.28 -4.27 -15.89
N LYS A 50 8.98 -4.59 -17.16
CA LYS A 50 7.63 -4.99 -17.59
C LYS A 50 7.13 -6.24 -16.84
N THR A 51 8.04 -7.15 -16.46
CA THR A 51 7.70 -8.35 -15.69
C THR A 51 7.31 -7.98 -14.26
N GLU A 52 8.05 -7.09 -13.61
CA GLU A 52 7.72 -6.58 -12.26
C GLU A 52 6.41 -5.80 -12.26
N GLN A 53 6.19 -4.91 -13.24
CA GLN A 53 4.92 -4.19 -13.40
C GLN A 53 3.73 -5.15 -13.53
N ARG A 54 3.87 -6.22 -14.33
CA ARG A 54 2.84 -7.25 -14.46
C ARG A 54 2.61 -8.01 -13.16
N ALA A 55 3.66 -8.29 -12.39
CA ALA A 55 3.55 -8.94 -11.08
C ALA A 55 2.81 -8.04 -10.08
N ILE A 56 3.16 -6.76 -10.02
CA ILE A 56 2.49 -5.74 -9.20
C ILE A 56 0.99 -5.67 -9.57
N ASN A 57 0.67 -5.53 -10.85
CA ASN A 57 -0.72 -5.43 -11.30
C ASN A 57 -1.54 -6.69 -11.05
N ARG A 58 -0.92 -7.87 -11.00
CA ARG A 58 -1.62 -9.10 -10.59
C ARG A 58 -1.84 -9.11 -9.07
N GLY A 59 -0.78 -8.91 -8.29
CA GLY A 59 -0.86 -8.90 -6.83
C GLY A 59 -1.85 -7.87 -6.29
N LEU A 60 -1.91 -6.67 -6.88
CA LEU A 60 -2.89 -5.64 -6.52
C LEU A 60 -4.34 -6.05 -6.82
N ARG A 61 -4.59 -6.76 -7.94
CA ARG A 61 -5.93 -7.31 -8.24
C ARG A 61 -6.31 -8.46 -7.31
N ASP A 62 -5.34 -9.30 -6.94
CA ASP A 62 -5.58 -10.38 -5.99
C ASP A 62 -5.95 -9.80 -4.61
N ILE A 63 -5.22 -8.76 -4.17
CA ILE A 63 -5.54 -8.02 -2.94
C ILE A 63 -6.94 -7.38 -3.03
N LEU A 64 -7.28 -6.75 -4.15
CA LEU A 64 -8.61 -6.18 -4.37
C LEU A 64 -9.70 -7.25 -4.18
N GLY A 65 -9.55 -8.40 -4.84
CA GLY A 65 -10.50 -9.51 -4.73
C GLY A 65 -10.58 -10.09 -3.31
N GLU A 66 -9.47 -10.15 -2.58
CA GLU A 66 -9.46 -10.58 -1.17
C GLU A 66 -10.22 -9.60 -0.27
N ILE A 67 -10.10 -8.30 -0.51
CA ILE A 67 -10.83 -7.27 0.25
C ILE A 67 -12.33 -7.35 -0.07
N GLU A 68 -12.70 -7.41 -1.34
CA GLU A 68 -14.09 -7.51 -1.79
C GLU A 68 -14.79 -8.78 -1.29
N ALA A 69 -14.06 -9.89 -1.20
CA ALA A 69 -14.55 -11.16 -0.66
C ALA A 69 -14.54 -11.23 0.88
N GLY A 70 -14.13 -10.15 1.57
CA GLY A 70 -14.04 -10.11 3.04
C GLY A 70 -12.97 -11.04 3.63
N GLN A 71 -12.00 -11.49 2.82
CA GLN A 71 -10.93 -12.40 3.22
C GLN A 71 -9.65 -11.67 3.63
N PHE A 72 -9.51 -10.40 3.24
CA PHE A 72 -8.36 -9.58 3.59
C PHE A 72 -8.38 -9.19 5.08
N LYS A 73 -7.29 -9.50 5.79
CA LYS A 73 -7.13 -9.16 7.21
C LYS A 73 -6.32 -7.87 7.37
N PHE A 74 -7.01 -6.76 7.57
CA PHE A 74 -6.37 -5.49 7.94
C PHE A 74 -5.64 -5.62 9.28
N ARG A 75 -4.42 -5.08 9.35
CA ARG A 75 -3.57 -5.11 10.55
C ARG A 75 -3.48 -3.69 11.11
N LEU A 76 -3.99 -3.47 12.32
CA LEU A 76 -3.84 -2.18 13.04
C LEU A 76 -2.38 -1.75 13.23
N SER A 77 -1.44 -2.70 13.26
CA SER A 77 0.00 -2.44 13.32
C SER A 77 0.58 -1.86 12.02
N LEU A 78 -0.21 -1.83 10.96
CA LEU A 78 0.04 -1.16 9.68
C LEU A 78 -0.92 0.03 9.64
N GLU A 79 -0.40 1.17 10.09
CA GLU A 79 -1.14 2.36 10.55
C GLU A 79 -2.29 2.79 9.63
N ASP A 80 -2.11 2.69 8.31
CA ASP A 80 -3.04 3.15 7.28
C ASP A 80 -3.36 2.05 6.23
N ILE A 81 -4.37 2.30 5.39
CA ILE A 81 -4.74 1.42 4.26
C ILE A 81 -3.57 1.16 3.31
N HIS A 82 -2.77 2.19 3.04
CA HIS A 82 -1.69 2.13 2.08
C HIS A 82 -0.56 1.18 2.55
N MET A 83 -0.24 1.18 3.85
CA MET A 83 0.71 0.26 4.48
C MET A 83 0.18 -1.17 4.46
N ASN A 84 -1.13 -1.36 4.65
CA ASN A 84 -1.75 -2.68 4.53
C ASN A 84 -1.59 -3.24 3.12
N ILE A 85 -1.88 -2.45 2.09
CA ILE A 85 -1.75 -2.86 0.68
C ILE A 85 -0.28 -3.08 0.31
N GLU A 86 0.63 -2.17 0.67
CA GLU A 86 2.06 -2.29 0.36
C GLU A 86 2.72 -3.50 1.06
N SER A 87 2.36 -3.76 2.32
CA SER A 87 2.83 -4.95 3.06
C SER A 87 2.30 -6.23 2.42
N ALA A 88 0.99 -6.30 2.14
CA ALA A 88 0.39 -7.47 1.51
C ALA A 88 0.97 -7.75 0.12
N LEU A 89 1.21 -6.69 -0.67
CA LEU A 89 1.84 -6.81 -1.98
C LEU A 89 3.26 -7.35 -1.85
N THR A 90 4.06 -6.80 -0.94
CA THR A 90 5.43 -7.27 -0.69
C THR A 90 5.46 -8.73 -0.21
N GLU A 91 4.53 -9.14 0.66
CA GLU A 91 4.39 -10.53 1.09
C GLU A 91 4.04 -11.47 -0.07
N LYS A 92 3.20 -11.04 -1.02
CA LYS A 92 2.77 -11.85 -2.17
C LYS A 92 3.82 -11.97 -3.28
N ILE A 93 4.53 -10.88 -3.60
CA ILE A 93 5.40 -10.82 -4.81
C ILE A 93 6.85 -10.44 -4.50
N GLY A 94 7.22 -10.32 -3.23
CA GLY A 94 8.59 -10.07 -2.78
C GLY A 94 9.13 -8.71 -3.22
N ALA A 95 10.39 -8.71 -3.68
CA ALA A 95 11.14 -7.49 -4.00
C ALA A 95 10.46 -6.58 -5.03
N ALA A 96 9.68 -7.14 -5.96
CA ALA A 96 8.92 -6.34 -6.92
C ALA A 96 7.86 -5.46 -6.23
N GLY A 97 7.19 -5.98 -5.20
CA GLY A 97 6.20 -5.23 -4.42
C GLY A 97 6.84 -4.10 -3.61
N ALA A 98 7.99 -4.37 -3.00
CA ALA A 98 8.73 -3.37 -2.23
C ALA A 98 9.19 -2.16 -3.07
N LYS A 99 9.34 -2.32 -4.39
CA LYS A 99 9.70 -1.23 -5.31
C LYS A 99 8.54 -0.28 -5.62
N LEU A 100 7.28 -0.67 -5.35
CA LEU A 100 6.11 0.12 -5.74
C LEU A 100 6.12 1.54 -5.14
N HIS A 101 6.60 1.71 -3.91
CA HIS A 101 6.63 3.03 -3.26
C HIS A 101 7.80 3.91 -3.70
N THR A 102 8.61 3.48 -4.67
CA THR A 102 9.73 4.30 -5.18
C THR A 102 9.19 5.60 -5.77
N ALA A 103 9.83 6.73 -5.40
CA ALA A 103 9.47 8.07 -5.87
C ALA A 103 8.01 8.51 -5.60
N ARG A 104 7.35 7.90 -4.62
CA ARG A 104 6.02 8.27 -4.14
C ARG A 104 6.11 8.64 -2.67
N SER A 105 5.31 9.60 -2.23
CA SER A 105 5.13 9.92 -0.82
C SER A 105 3.71 9.53 -0.40
N ARG A 106 3.51 9.37 0.90
CA ARG A 106 2.15 9.18 1.42
C ARG A 106 1.29 10.43 1.20
N ASN A 107 1.91 11.61 1.15
CA ASN A 107 1.22 12.89 0.98
C ASN A 107 0.51 13.01 -0.38
N ASP A 108 1.18 12.68 -1.49
CA ASP A 108 0.57 12.71 -2.82
C ASP A 108 -0.37 11.55 -3.05
N GLN A 109 -0.05 10.38 -2.51
CA GLN A 109 -0.90 9.19 -2.59
C GLN A 109 -2.26 9.41 -1.92
N VAL A 110 -2.29 9.84 -0.65
CA VAL A 110 -3.55 10.10 0.05
C VAL A 110 -4.35 11.25 -0.60
N ALA A 111 -3.65 12.27 -1.13
CA ALA A 111 -4.31 13.37 -1.83
C ALA A 111 -4.99 12.92 -3.14
N LEU A 112 -4.40 11.95 -3.84
CA LEU A 112 -5.02 11.32 -5.00
C LEU A 112 -6.23 10.48 -4.58
N ASP A 113 -6.06 9.58 -3.61
CA ASP A 113 -7.11 8.64 -3.21
C ASP A 113 -8.35 9.35 -2.71
N VAL A 114 -8.19 10.41 -1.90
CA VAL A 114 -9.29 11.23 -1.39
C VAL A 114 -10.01 12.00 -2.50
N ARG A 115 -9.33 12.35 -3.60
CA ARG A 115 -9.97 13.03 -4.75
C ARG A 115 -10.73 12.06 -5.66
N LEU A 116 -10.36 10.78 -5.64
CA LEU A 116 -11.05 9.73 -6.40
C LEU A 116 -12.29 9.20 -5.65
N TYR A 117 -12.27 9.24 -4.32
CA TYR A 117 -13.39 8.88 -3.42
C TYR A 117 -14.56 9.86 -3.50
#